data_AF-A0A821PSQ0-F1
#
_entry.id   AF-A0A821PSQ0-F1
#
_cell.length_a   1.000
_cell.length_b   1.000
_cell.length_c   1.000
_cell.angle_alpha   90.00
_cell.angle_beta   90.00
_cell.angle_gamma   90.00
#
_symmetry.space_group_name_H-M   'P 1'
#
loop_
_entity.id
_entity.type
_entity.pdbx_description
1 polymer ?
#
loop_
_entity_poly.entity_id
_entity_poly.type
_entity_poly.pdbx_seq_one_letter_code
_entity_poly.pdbx_strand_id
1 'polypeptide(L)'
;KNNRRILDEINLFDSSYDDLLKNSHVNEASIQWYTKDCFVSKTINKILRSNDVDRMFKFRHILTDIYQHLNMSYKQNHSWNSSSSNEIFYRGQLITNEDFDYLKQIRGSIISMNTFLSTTKSIQVAL
;
A
#
# COMPACT_ATOMS: atom_id res chain seq x y z
N LYS A 1 -20.85 -16.02 6.69
CA LYS A 1 -21.05 -14.55 6.60
C LYS A 1 -19.85 -13.81 5.98
N ASN A 2 -18.60 -14.12 6.36
CA ASN A 2 -17.41 -13.40 5.85
C ASN A 2 -17.16 -13.59 4.34
N ASN A 3 -17.29 -14.81 3.81
CA ASN A 3 -17.01 -15.09 2.39
C ASN A 3 -17.96 -14.34 1.43
N ARG A 4 -19.24 -14.19 1.79
CA ARG A 4 -20.21 -13.44 0.96
C ARG A 4 -19.83 -11.96 0.88
N ARG A 5 -19.45 -11.35 2.00
CA ARG A 5 -18.95 -9.96 2.03
C ARG A 5 -17.71 -9.78 1.16
N ILE A 6 -16.75 -10.70 1.23
CA ILE A 6 -15.54 -10.64 0.40
C ILE A 6 -15.89 -10.76 -1.09
N LEU A 7 -16.81 -11.66 -1.45
CA LEU A 7 -17.28 -11.77 -2.84
C LEU A 7 -17.98 -10.49 -3.32
N ASP A 8 -18.81 -9.88 -2.47
CA ASP A 8 -19.45 -8.60 -2.79
C ASP A 8 -18.39 -7.49 -2.98
N GLU A 9 -17.35 -7.44 -2.14
CA GLU A 9 -16.22 -6.52 -2.28
C GLU A 9 -15.43 -6.74 -3.57
N ILE A 10 -15.20 -8.00 -3.97
CA ILE A 10 -14.51 -8.34 -5.22
C ILE A 10 -15.35 -7.88 -6.42
N ASN A 11 -16.65 -8.19 -6.44
CA ASN A 11 -17.54 -7.77 -7.52
C ASN A 11 -17.63 -6.23 -7.64
N LEU A 12 -17.65 -5.53 -6.50
CA LEU A 12 -17.61 -4.07 -6.47
C LEU A 12 -16.27 -3.53 -6.96
N PHE A 13 -15.17 -4.17 -6.58
CA PHE A 13 -13.84 -3.81 -7.07
C PHE A 13 -13.78 -3.96 -8.58
N ASP A 14 -14.11 -5.12 -9.14
CA ASP A 14 -14.04 -5.39 -10.58
C ASP A 14 -14.89 -4.41 -11.39
N SER A 15 -16.16 -4.20 -10.99
CA SER A 15 -17.05 -3.29 -11.71
C SER A 15 -16.63 -1.82 -11.62
N SER A 16 -16.22 -1.35 -10.44
CA SER A 16 -15.79 0.04 -10.28
C SER A 16 -14.42 0.31 -10.91
N TYR A 17 -13.48 -0.63 -10.84
CA TYR A 17 -12.12 -0.43 -11.34
C TYR A 17 -12.13 -0.33 -12.87
N ASP A 18 -12.90 -1.17 -13.55
CA ASP A 18 -13.06 -1.13 -15.00
C ASP A 18 -13.71 0.18 -15.49
N ASP A 19 -14.66 0.73 -14.75
CA ASP A 19 -15.27 2.01 -15.09
C ASP A 19 -14.35 3.20 -14.77
N LEU A 20 -13.49 3.07 -13.77
CA LEU A 20 -12.49 4.10 -13.43
C LEU A 20 -11.36 4.12 -14.46
N LEU A 21 -10.97 2.95 -15.01
CA LEU A 21 -10.06 2.82 -16.16
C LEU A 21 -10.53 3.63 -17.37
N LYS A 22 -11.85 3.72 -17.60
CA LYS A 22 -12.44 4.44 -18.75
C LYS A 22 -12.51 5.96 -18.54
N ASN A 23 -12.55 6.44 -17.29
CA ASN A 23 -12.83 7.85 -16.97
C ASN A 23 -11.57 8.66 -16.61
N SER A 24 -10.36 8.17 -16.86
CA SER A 24 -9.07 8.87 -16.61
C SER A 24 -8.76 9.26 -15.14
N HIS A 25 -9.60 8.85 -14.18
CA HIS A 25 -9.38 9.01 -12.72
C HIS A 25 -8.77 7.76 -12.05
N VAL A 26 -8.08 6.92 -12.82
CA VAL A 26 -7.57 5.60 -12.40
C VAL A 26 -6.65 5.68 -11.19
N ASN A 27 -5.79 6.70 -11.14
CA ASN A 27 -4.80 6.85 -10.09
C ASN A 27 -5.45 7.18 -8.74
N GLU A 28 -6.54 7.94 -8.73
CA GLU A 28 -7.29 8.27 -7.50
C GLU A 28 -8.12 7.06 -7.03
N ALA A 29 -8.67 6.29 -7.97
CA ALA A 29 -9.39 5.07 -7.66
C ALA A 29 -8.51 4.01 -7.00
N SER A 30 -7.31 3.80 -7.54
CA SER A 30 -6.37 2.78 -7.06
C SER A 30 -5.93 3.05 -5.62
N ILE A 31 -5.66 4.31 -5.27
CA ILE A 31 -5.31 4.70 -3.89
C ILE A 31 -6.51 4.59 -2.94
N GLN A 32 -7.73 4.92 -3.39
CA GLN A 32 -8.95 4.77 -2.59
C GLN A 32 -9.19 3.30 -2.24
N TRP A 33 -9.09 2.40 -3.21
CA TRP A 33 -9.22 0.96 -2.97
C TRP A 33 -8.08 0.41 -2.10
N TYR A 34 -6.86 0.91 -2.27
CA TYR A 34 -5.72 0.50 -1.45
C TYR A 34 -5.81 0.99 0.00
N THR A 35 -6.40 2.15 0.27
CA THR A 35 -6.52 2.72 1.63
C THR A 35 -7.79 2.29 2.36
N LYS A 36 -8.82 1.83 1.63
CA LYS A 36 -10.04 1.26 2.20
C LYS A 36 -9.74 -0.02 3.00
N ASP A 37 -10.42 -0.21 4.13
CA ASP A 37 -10.38 -1.49 4.87
C ASP A 37 -11.16 -2.57 4.13
N CYS A 38 -10.52 -3.14 3.11
CA CYS A 38 -11.03 -4.21 2.26
C CYS A 38 -9.90 -5.20 1.91
N PHE A 39 -10.20 -6.16 1.04
CA PHE A 39 -9.23 -7.18 0.65
C PHE A 39 -8.03 -6.64 -0.15
N VAL A 40 -8.16 -5.50 -0.83
CA VAL A 40 -7.16 -4.99 -1.79
C VAL A 40 -5.81 -4.75 -1.12
N SER A 41 -5.78 -3.96 -0.05
CA SER A 41 -4.55 -3.63 0.68
C SER A 41 -3.83 -4.88 1.20
N LYS A 42 -4.60 -5.84 1.73
CA LYS A 42 -4.10 -7.12 2.24
C LYS A 42 -3.53 -7.98 1.12
N THR A 43 -4.21 -8.04 -0.02
CA THR A 43 -3.83 -8.84 -1.20
C THR A 43 -2.57 -8.30 -1.84
N ILE A 44 -2.53 -7.00 -2.13
CA ILE A 44 -1.38 -6.34 -2.74
C ILE A 44 -0.13 -6.48 -1.88
N ASN A 45 -0.25 -6.18 -0.57
CA ASN A 45 0.90 -6.32 0.32
C ASN A 45 1.34 -7.79 0.50
N LYS A 46 0.43 -8.76 0.39
CA LYS A 46 0.80 -10.18 0.42
C LYS A 46 1.59 -10.58 -0.83
N ILE A 47 1.14 -10.16 -2.01
CA ILE A 47 1.81 -10.44 -3.29
C ILE A 47 3.23 -9.85 -3.30
N LEU A 48 3.35 -8.60 -2.85
CA LEU A 48 4.63 -7.90 -2.76
C LEU A 48 5.59 -8.55 -1.75
N ARG A 49 5.09 -9.05 -0.61
CA ARG A 49 5.91 -9.80 0.36
C ARG A 49 6.36 -11.17 -0.15
N SER A 50 5.52 -11.85 -0.92
CA SER A 50 5.89 -13.18 -1.45
C SER A 50 6.91 -13.12 -2.57
N ASN A 51 7.19 -11.94 -3.14
CA ASN A 51 8.06 -11.76 -4.30
C ASN A 51 7.71 -12.71 -5.46
N ASP A 52 6.42 -13.02 -5.60
CA ASP A 52 5.89 -13.95 -6.60
C ASP A 52 5.62 -13.14 -7.87
N VAL A 53 6.55 -13.22 -8.82
CA VAL A 53 6.54 -12.43 -10.05
C VAL A 53 5.28 -12.70 -10.88
N ASP A 54 4.79 -13.94 -10.91
CA ASP A 54 3.59 -14.30 -11.66
C ASP A 54 2.35 -13.60 -11.07
N ARG A 55 2.25 -13.56 -9.74
CA ARG A 55 1.18 -12.81 -9.07
C ARG A 55 1.34 -11.31 -9.27
N MET A 56 2.55 -10.77 -9.13
CA MET A 56 2.80 -9.35 -9.39
C MET A 56 2.37 -8.97 -10.81
N PHE A 57 2.67 -9.81 -11.80
CA PHE A 57 2.29 -9.57 -13.19
C PHE A 57 0.78 -9.62 -13.40
N LYS A 58 0.05 -10.53 -12.73
CA LYS A 58 -1.42 -10.58 -12.77
C LYS A 58 -2.05 -9.30 -12.20
N PHE A 59 -1.46 -8.75 -11.15
CA PHE A 59 -1.93 -7.52 -10.50
C PHE A 59 -1.20 -6.25 -10.98
N ARG A 60 -0.48 -6.31 -12.11
CA ARG A 60 0.40 -5.22 -12.57
C ARG A 60 -0.30 -3.89 -12.78
N HIS A 61 -1.57 -3.91 -13.20
CA HIS A 61 -2.33 -2.68 -13.47
C HIS A 61 -2.50 -1.87 -12.18
N ILE A 62 -3.16 -2.45 -11.18
CA ILE A 62 -3.34 -1.77 -9.88
C ILE A 62 -2.01 -1.45 -9.17
N LEU A 63 -1.00 -2.32 -9.29
CA LEU A 63 0.34 -2.02 -8.76
C LEU A 63 0.97 -0.79 -9.42
N THR A 64 0.86 -0.70 -10.74
CA THR A 64 1.37 0.44 -11.52
C THR A 64 0.61 1.71 -11.15
N ASP A 65 -0.71 1.64 -11.06
CA ASP A 65 -1.56 2.81 -10.79
C ASP A 65 -1.30 3.36 -9.37
N ILE A 66 -1.15 2.48 -8.36
CA ILE A 66 -0.76 2.90 -7.00
C ILE A 66 0.62 3.56 -7.01
N TYR A 67 1.61 2.94 -7.69
CA TYR A 67 2.96 3.48 -7.75
C TYR A 67 3.02 4.85 -8.45
N GLN A 68 2.29 5.00 -9.56
CA GLN A 68 2.20 6.27 -10.28
C GLN A 68 1.53 7.35 -9.43
N HIS A 69 0.45 7.02 -8.72
CA HIS A 69 -0.20 7.96 -7.81
C HIS A 69 0.76 8.43 -6.72
N LEU A 70 1.44 7.51 -6.02
CA LEU A 70 2.42 7.86 -4.98
C LEU A 70 3.54 8.77 -5.50
N ASN A 71 4.09 8.47 -6.67
CA ASN A 71 5.15 9.28 -7.29
C ASN A 71 4.65 10.69 -7.66
N MET A 72 3.43 10.78 -8.18
CA MET A 72 2.80 12.07 -8.50
C MET A 72 2.54 12.89 -7.24
N SER A 73 1.95 12.29 -6.19
CA SER A 73 1.72 12.96 -4.91
C SER A 73 3.02 13.40 -4.26
N TYR A 74 4.07 12.57 -4.30
CA TYR A 74 5.39 12.93 -3.79
C TYR A 74 5.94 14.15 -4.51
N LYS A 75 5.93 14.16 -5.86
CA LYS A 75 6.42 15.28 -6.66
C LYS A 75 5.64 16.57 -6.40
N GLN A 76 4.31 16.50 -6.30
CA GLN A 76 3.46 17.65 -6.01
C GLN A 76 3.76 18.25 -4.64
N ASN A 77 3.91 17.41 -3.61
CA ASN A 77 4.16 17.87 -2.23
C ASN A 77 5.59 18.34 -2.00
N HIS A 78 6.59 17.73 -2.64
CA HIS A 78 7.99 18.15 -2.49
C HIS A 78 8.43 19.27 -3.43
N SER A 79 7.79 19.46 -4.58
CA SER A 79 8.05 20.62 -5.44
C SER A 79 7.70 21.96 -4.76
N TRP A 80 6.86 21.93 -3.71
CA TRP A 80 6.38 23.13 -3.02
C TRP A 80 7.10 23.45 -1.71
N ASN A 81 7.80 22.50 -1.09
CA ASN A 81 8.47 22.67 0.21
C ASN A 81 9.90 22.13 0.16
N SER A 82 10.83 22.95 -0.32
CA SER A 82 12.27 22.67 -0.44
C SER A 82 13.03 22.74 0.89
N SER A 83 12.43 22.25 1.98
CA SER A 83 13.09 22.13 3.28
C SER A 83 13.06 20.67 3.68
N SER A 84 14.22 20.01 3.58
CA SER A 84 14.45 18.61 3.95
C SER A 84 14.38 18.41 5.47
N SER A 85 13.20 18.56 6.07
CA SER A 85 12.98 18.18 7.46
C SER A 85 12.74 16.67 7.54
N ASN A 86 13.38 16.02 8.50
CA ASN A 86 13.03 14.65 8.83
C ASN A 86 11.59 14.62 9.36
N GLU A 87 10.69 13.98 8.62
CA GLU A 87 9.33 13.71 9.09
C GLU A 87 9.28 12.37 9.82
N ILE A 88 8.57 12.34 10.96
CA ILE A 88 8.37 11.13 11.77
C ILE A 88 6.95 10.63 11.55
N PHE A 89 6.83 9.33 11.26
CA PHE A 89 5.56 8.64 11.10
C PHE A 89 5.55 7.34 11.91
N TYR A 90 4.35 6.87 12.24
CA TYR A 90 4.10 5.67 13.03
C TYR A 90 3.29 4.65 12.23
N ARG A 91 3.48 3.37 12.52
CA ARG A 91 2.63 2.27 12.03
C ARG A 91 2.59 1.13 13.03
N GLY A 92 1.42 0.51 13.15
CA GLY A 92 1.29 -0.79 13.78
C GLY A 92 1.68 -1.89 12.80
N GLN A 93 2.32 -2.95 13.29
CA GLN A 93 2.60 -4.14 12.50
C GLN A 93 2.63 -5.36 13.42
N LEU A 94 1.81 -6.36 13.09
CA LEU A 94 1.95 -7.70 13.66
C LEU A 94 3.14 -8.39 13.00
N ILE A 95 4.12 -8.79 13.80
CA ILE A 95 5.32 -9.53 13.39
C ILE A 95 5.57 -10.70 14.35
N THR A 96 6.34 -11.69 13.90
CA THR A 96 6.78 -12.79 14.76
C THR A 96 7.91 -12.33 15.69
N ASN A 97 8.20 -13.12 16.73
CA ASN A 97 9.33 -12.82 17.61
C ASN A 97 10.66 -12.96 16.84
N GLU A 98 10.73 -13.93 15.93
CA GLU A 98 11.87 -14.15 15.05
C GLU A 98 12.13 -12.94 14.14
N ASP A 99 11.09 -12.41 13.50
CA ASP A 99 11.19 -11.19 12.69
C ASP A 99 11.63 -9.99 13.54
N PHE A 100 11.11 -9.88 14.77
CA PHE A 100 11.48 -8.80 15.69
C PHE A 100 12.94 -8.87 16.11
N ASP A 101 13.44 -10.06 16.44
CA ASP A 101 14.84 -10.25 16.80
C ASP A 101 15.78 -10.04 15.61
N TYR A 102 15.37 -10.44 14.40
CA TYR A 102 16.08 -10.08 13.18
C TYR A 102 16.17 -8.56 12.99
N LEU A 103 15.06 -7.82 13.17
CA LEU A 103 15.04 -6.36 13.07
C LEU A 103 15.98 -5.68 14.08
N LYS A 104 16.15 -6.23 15.28
CA LYS A 104 17.13 -5.74 16.27
C LYS A 104 18.56 -5.92 15.78
N GLN A 105 18.88 -7.07 15.17
CA GLN A 105 20.24 -7.39 14.69
C GLN A 105 20.67 -6.48 13.55
N ILE A 106 19.75 -6.09 12.66
CA ILE A 106 20.05 -5.23 11.50
C ILE A 106 19.97 -3.73 11.79
N ARG A 107 19.90 -3.32 13.07
CA ARG A 107 19.90 -1.91 13.47
C ARG A 107 21.14 -1.19 12.93
N GLY A 108 20.93 -0.05 12.27
CA GLY A 108 22.00 0.71 11.61
C GLY A 108 22.29 0.28 10.16
N SER A 109 21.63 -0.78 9.67
CA SER A 109 21.67 -1.18 8.27
C SER A 109 20.57 -0.51 7.44
N ILE A 110 20.73 -0.51 6.12
CA ILE A 110 19.69 -0.07 5.18
C ILE A 110 18.66 -1.19 5.01
N ILE A 111 17.38 -0.83 5.04
CA ILE A 111 16.27 -1.76 4.81
C ILE A 111 15.58 -1.40 3.49
N SER A 112 15.50 -2.37 2.59
CA SER A 112 14.63 -2.27 1.41
C SER A 112 13.28 -2.89 1.74
N MET A 113 12.19 -2.17 1.45
CA MET A 113 10.83 -2.63 1.67
C MET A 113 10.18 -2.94 0.32
N ASN A 114 9.75 -4.18 0.13
CA ASN A 114 9.08 -4.58 -1.11
C ASN A 114 7.58 -4.22 -1.13
N THR A 115 7.03 -3.79 0.01
CA THR A 115 5.61 -3.42 0.17
C THR A 115 5.42 -1.92 0.28
N PHE A 116 4.21 -1.45 -0.06
CA PHE A 116 3.78 -0.11 0.31
C PHE A 116 3.63 0.03 1.83
N LEU A 117 4.19 1.10 2.39
CA LEU A 117 4.09 1.39 3.83
C LEU A 117 2.89 2.30 4.08
N SER A 118 1.91 1.80 4.84
CA SER A 118 0.84 2.63 5.39
C SER A 118 1.28 3.15 6.75
N THR A 119 1.30 4.48 6.92
CA THR A 119 1.79 5.15 8.13
C THR A 119 0.87 6.31 8.50
N THR A 120 0.95 6.76 9.75
CA THR A 120 0.18 7.89 10.29
C THR A 120 1.09 8.83 11.07
N LYS A 121 0.76 10.13 11.11
CA LYS A 121 1.45 11.11 11.98
C LYS A 121 1.00 11.00 13.45
N SER A 122 -0.12 10.33 13.72
CA SER A 122 -0.66 10.14 15.07
C SER A 122 -0.29 8.77 15.63
N ILE A 123 0.49 8.76 16.72
CA ILE A 123 0.84 7.51 17.41
C ILE A 123 -0.40 6.77 17.93
N GLN A 124 -1.45 7.48 18.34
CA GLN A 124 -2.70 6.88 18.85
C GLN A 124 -3.43 6.06 17.77
N VAL A 125 -3.23 6.38 16.50
CA VAL A 125 -3.81 5.64 15.37
C VAL A 125 -2.95 4.42 14.99
N ALA A 126 -1.66 4.44 15.34
CA ALA A 126 -0.72 3.37 15.02
C ALA A 126 -0.65 2.26 16.07
N LEU A 127 -0.97 2.59 17.32
CA LEU A 127 -1.08 1.64 18.43
C LEU A 127 -2.34 0.77 18.28
#